data_AF-A0A7W0GQJ8-F1
#
_entry.id   AF-A0A7W0GQJ8-F1
#
_cell.length_a   1.000
_cell.length_b   1.000
_cell.length_c   1.000
_cell.angle_alpha   90.00
_cell.angle_beta   90.00
_cell.angle_gamma   90.00
#
_symmetry.space_group_name_H-M   'P 1'
#
loop_
_entity.id
_entity.type
_entity.pdbx_description
1 polymer ?
#
loop_
_entity_poly.entity_id
_entity_poly.type
_entity_poly.pdbx_seq_one_letter_code
_entity_poly.pdbx_strand_id
1 'polypeptide(L)' 'MAKLDVQKARDLLQGFDFGKLFVAELGWSQPTNRQSTSFDCIGDKFQRKQIAQLSGVVVLEVTSSDGKIPGGQDARSN' A
#
# COMPACT_ATOMS: atom_id res chain seq x y z
N MET A 1 -19.05 11.00 13.38
CA MET A 1 -18.28 10.55 12.20
C MET A 1 -17.12 11.52 12.02
N ALA A 2 -15.88 11.04 11.94
CA ALA A 2 -14.75 11.91 11.63
C ALA A 2 -14.91 12.42 10.19
N LYS A 3 -14.79 13.74 9.99
CA LYS A 3 -14.81 14.36 8.67
C LYS A 3 -13.44 14.12 8.03
N LEU A 4 -13.43 13.61 6.80
CA LEU A 4 -12.21 13.44 6.02
C LEU A 4 -11.53 14.80 5.81
N ASP A 5 -10.25 14.91 6.18
CA ASP A 5 -9.41 16.03 5.79
C ASP A 5 -8.88 15.77 4.36
N VAL A 6 -9.49 16.47 3.40
CA VAL A 6 -9.16 16.28 1.97
C VAL A 6 -7.74 16.74 1.65
N GLN A 7 -7.22 17.76 2.34
CA GLN A 7 -5.87 18.24 2.07
C GLN A 7 -4.86 17.22 2.57
N LYS A 8 -5.03 16.74 3.80
CA LYS A 8 -4.15 15.72 4.37
C LYS A 8 -4.20 14.41 3.60
N ALA A 9 -5.39 13.98 3.18
CA ALA A 9 -5.55 12.82 2.32
C ALA A 9 -4.82 12.99 0.97
N ARG A 10 -4.88 14.19 0.36
CA ARG A 10 -4.14 14.50 -0.86
C ARG A 10 -2.63 14.44 -0.65
N ASP A 11 -2.12 15.00 0.43
CA ASP A 11 -0.68 15.01 0.72
C ASP A 11 -0.16 13.57 0.92
N LEU A 12 -0.92 12.74 1.64
CA LEU A 12 -0.60 11.32 1.83
C LEU A 12 -0.65 10.53 0.52
N LEU A 13 -1.63 10.80 -0.35
CA LEU A 13 -1.72 10.20 -1.68
C LEU A 13 -0.52 10.60 -2.56
N GLN A 14 -0.15 11.88 -2.58
CA GLN A 14 0.99 12.38 -3.35
C GLN A 14 2.33 11.85 -2.83
N GLY A 15 2.44 11.65 -1.51
CA GLY A 15 3.60 11.03 -0.87
C GLY A 15 3.60 9.50 -0.93
N PHE A 16 2.60 8.86 -1.54
CA PHE A 16 2.42 7.39 -1.55
C PHE A 16 2.40 6.75 -0.14
N ASP A 17 2.00 7.49 0.90
CA ASP A 17 1.89 7.00 2.28
C ASP A 17 0.48 6.41 2.53
N PHE A 18 0.21 5.28 1.87
CA PHE A 18 -1.10 4.63 1.93
C PHE A 18 -1.43 4.07 3.32
N GLY A 19 -0.41 3.64 4.08
CA GLY A 19 -0.63 3.14 5.45
C GLY A 19 -1.28 4.20 6.33
N LYS A 20 -0.76 5.43 6.33
CA LYS A 20 -1.37 6.55 7.04
C LYS A 20 -2.68 6.98 6.43
N LEU A 21 -2.80 7.01 5.09
CA LEU A 21 -4.06 7.38 4.43
C LEU A 21 -5.22 6.50 4.92
N PHE A 22 -5.06 5.18 4.86
CA PHE A 22 -6.13 4.25 5.26
C PHE A 22 -6.40 4.33 6.77
N VAL A 23 -5.37 4.26 7.60
CA VAL A 23 -5.57 4.16 9.06
C VAL A 23 -5.96 5.50 9.69
N ALA A 24 -5.24 6.58 9.35
CA ALA A 24 -5.43 7.88 10.00
C ALA A 24 -6.57 8.70 9.40
N GLU A 25 -6.74 8.69 8.07
CA GLU A 25 -7.73 9.57 7.41
C GLU A 25 -9.03 8.84 7.07
N LEU A 26 -8.95 7.57 6.64
CA LEU A 26 -10.13 6.78 6.25
C LEU A 26 -10.71 5.93 7.39
N GLY A 27 -10.08 5.94 8.57
CA GLY A 27 -10.57 5.23 9.75
C GLY A 27 -10.46 3.71 9.66
N TRP A 28 -9.57 3.17 8.82
CA TRP A 28 -9.27 1.74 8.79
C TRP A 28 -8.47 1.35 10.02
N SER A 29 -8.49 0.06 10.33
CA SER A 29 -7.71 -0.48 11.45
C SER A 29 -6.29 -0.80 11.02
N GLN A 30 -5.37 -0.77 11.99
CA GLN A 30 -4.05 -1.35 11.81
C GLN A 30 -4.18 -2.85 11.49
N PRO A 31 -3.36 -3.38 10.56
CA PRO A 31 -3.43 -4.79 10.19
C PRO A 31 -2.96 -5.68 11.35
N THR A 32 -3.50 -6.90 11.40
CA THR A 32 -3.13 -7.91 12.40
C THR A 32 -1.71 -8.46 12.19
N ASN A 33 -1.24 -8.48 10.95
CA ASN A 33 0.11 -8.95 10.61
C ASN A 33 0.87 -7.93 9.76
N ARG A 34 1.96 -7.37 10.30
CA ARG A 34 2.85 -6.41 9.61
C ARG A 34 4.12 -7.04 9.05
N GLN A 35 4.32 -8.33 9.28
CA GLN A 35 5.52 -9.01 8.82
C GLN A 35 5.53 -9.05 7.29
N SER A 36 6.67 -8.68 6.71
CA SER A 36 6.89 -8.84 5.28
C SER A 36 7.03 -10.32 4.95
N THR A 37 6.31 -10.77 3.93
CA THR A 37 6.34 -12.15 3.44
C THR A 37 6.78 -12.15 1.98
N SER A 38 7.81 -12.94 1.67
CA SER A 38 8.27 -13.14 0.29
C SER A 38 7.37 -14.11 -0.46
N PHE A 39 7.19 -13.89 -1.77
CA PHE A 39 6.49 -14.80 -2.66
C PHE A 39 7.05 -14.70 -4.08
N ASP A 40 6.98 -15.81 -4.82
CA ASP A 40 7.37 -15.87 -6.23
C ASP A 40 6.12 -15.73 -7.11
N CYS A 41 6.22 -14.96 -8.21
CA CYS A 41 5.15 -14.82 -9.20
C CYS A 41 5.76 -14.63 -10.59
N ILE A 42 5.41 -15.50 -11.55
CA ILE A 42 5.91 -15.45 -12.94
C ILE A 42 7.46 -15.47 -13.01
N GLY A 43 8.11 -16.13 -12.06
CA GLY A 43 9.59 -16.22 -11.99
C GLY A 43 10.26 -15.03 -11.30
N ASP A 44 9.51 -13.99 -10.94
CA ASP A 44 10.00 -12.84 -10.19
C ASP A 44 9.74 -12.97 -8.69
N LYS A 45 10.62 -12.36 -7.88
CA LYS A 45 10.55 -12.35 -6.42
C LYS A 45 9.97 -11.05 -5.89
N PHE A 46 8.91 -11.18 -5.09
CA PHE A 46 8.23 -10.06 -4.47
C PHE A 46 8.19 -10.20 -2.96
N GLN A 47 8.00 -9.07 -2.30
CA GLN A 47 7.67 -8.99 -0.89
C GLN A 47 6.30 -8.32 -0.75
N ARG A 48 5.50 -8.79 0.21
CA ARG A 48 4.25 -8.14 0.58
C ARG A 48 4.12 -7.97 2.07
N LYS A 49 3.48 -6.88 2.49
CA LYS A 49 3.07 -6.68 3.89
C LYS A 49 1.68 -6.05 3.94
N GLN A 50 0.92 -6.35 4.99
CA GLN A 50 -0.35 -5.69 5.21
C GLN A 50 -0.11 -4.27 5.76
N ILE A 51 -0.87 -3.30 5.28
CA ILE A 51 -0.74 -1.89 5.70
C ILE A 51 -2.00 -1.33 6.35
N ALA A 52 -3.17 -1.91 6.07
CA ALA A 52 -4.45 -1.55 6.67
C ALA A 52 -5.46 -2.69 6.54
N GLN A 53 -6.50 -2.68 7.38
CA GLN A 53 -7.62 -3.61 7.26
C GLN A 53 -8.96 -2.96 7.66
N LEU A 54 -10.06 -3.44 7.07
CA LEU A 54 -11.42 -3.07 7.46
C LEU A 54 -12.36 -4.25 7.22
N SER A 55 -13.01 -4.73 8.29
CA SER A 55 -14.04 -5.79 8.21
C SER A 55 -13.59 -7.05 7.44
N GLY A 56 -12.35 -7.49 7.66
CA GLY A 56 -11.77 -8.67 7.00
C GLY A 56 -11.14 -8.41 5.63
N VAL A 57 -11.31 -7.21 5.06
CA VAL A 57 -10.57 -6.78 3.86
C VAL A 57 -9.22 -6.23 4.28
N VAL A 58 -8.16 -6.56 3.53
CA VAL A 58 -6.77 -6.18 3.83
C VAL A 58 -6.15 -5.46 2.64
N VAL A 59 -5.45 -4.36 2.91
CA VAL A 59 -4.60 -3.68 1.94
C VAL A 59 -3.17 -4.22 2.04
N LEU A 60 -2.62 -4.67 0.92
CA LEU A 60 -1.24 -5.16 0.81
C LEU A 60 -0.39 -4.14 0.07
N GLU A 61 0.75 -3.79 0.66
CA GLU A 61 1.85 -3.18 -0.08
C GLU A 61 2.69 -4.31 -0.66
N VAL A 62 2.96 -4.24 -1.97
CA VAL A 62 3.76 -5.23 -2.70
C VAL A 62 4.95 -4.52 -3.33
N THR A 63 6.14 -5.07 -3.09
CA THR A 63 7.42 -4.50 -3.54
C THR A 63 8.21 -5.57 -4.28
N SER A 64 8.73 -5.23 -5.45
CA SER A 64 9.72 -6.05 -6.17
C SER A 64 11.11 -5.84 -5.58
N SER A 65 11.98 -6.86 -5.62
CA SER A 65 13.38 -6.72 -5.20
C SER A 65 14.16 -5.66 -5.99
N ASP A 66 13.72 -5.37 -7.22
CA ASP A 66 14.33 -4.37 -8.10
C ASP A 66 13.58 -3.03 -8.10
N GLY A 67 12.55 -2.89 -7.27
CA GLY A 67 11.73 -1.68 -7.15
C GLY A 67 10.81 -1.41 -8.34
N LYS A 68 10.73 -2.31 -9.33
CA LYS A 68 9.84 -2.15 -10.49
C LYS A 68 8.42 -2.64 -10.20
N ILE A 69 7.45 -2.04 -10.89
CA ILE A 69 6.07 -2.51 -10.84
C ILE A 69 5.96 -3.76 -11.71
N PRO A 70 5.42 -4.89 -11.20
CA PRO A 70 5.29 -6.12 -11.98
C PRO A 70 4.45 -5.89 -13.24
N GLY A 71 5.02 -6.12 -14.42
CA GLY A 71 4.33 -5.95 -15.71
C GLY A 71 4.05 -4.49 -16.12
N GLY A 72 4.55 -3.50 -15.36
CA GLY A 72 4.41 -2.08 -15.70
C GLY A 72 5.48 -1.63 -16.68
N GLN A 73 5.07 -1.06 -17.81
CA GLN A 73 5.96 -0.21 -18.60
C GLN A 73 6.36 0.99 -17.72
N ASP A 74 7.65 1.31 -17.63
CA ASP A 74 8.15 2.40 -16.77
C ASP A 74 7.27 3.65 -16.97
N ALA A 75 6.56 4.09 -15.93
CA ALA A 75 5.68 5.27 -15.99
C ALA A 75 6.44 6.61 -16.20
N ARG A 76 7.72 6.53 -16.57
CA ARG A 76 8.64 7.65 -16.83
C ARG A 76 9.30 7.61 -18.20
N SER A 77 8.87 6.76 -19.13
CA SER A 77 9.24 6.91 -20.54
C SER A 77 8.34 7.95 -21.22
N ASN A 78 8.60 9.23 -20.99
CA ASN A 78 8.22 10.33 -21.87
C ASN A 78 9.26 11.44 -21.77
#